data_AF-A0A383CVH5-F1
#
_entry.id   AF-A0A383CVH5-F1
#
_cell.length_a   1.000
_cell.length_b   1.000
_cell.length_c   1.000
_cell.angle_alpha   90.00
_cell.angle_beta   90.00
_cell.angle_gamma   90.00
#
_symmetry.space_group_name_H-M   'P 1'
#
loop_
_entity.id
_entity.type
_entity.pdbx_description
1 polymer ?
#
loop_
_entity_poly.entity_id
_entity_poly.type
_entity_poly.pdbx_seq_one_letter_code
_entity_poly.pdbx_strand_id
1 'polypeptide(L)'
;RITQPGEELLVSTRGELERQWSKTSYQIQQLRDNPECAVQEFDAIGDDDDPGLNVSLRFDPDENIAAPMIATGIRPEVAILREQGVNSQVEMAAAFTRAGFTAVDMHMTEIFSGTVDLRRFRGMVACGGFSYGDVLGAGEGWAKSILYHNKMRDQFQAFFERTDTFTLGVCNGCQMLATMKELIPGADQWPKFVRNVSEQFEARLSPVKVESSPAMFLADMAGSKLPIVVSHGEGRAD
;
A
#
# COMPACT_ATOMS: atom_id res chain seq x y z
N ARG A 1 -37.32 -10.70 -13.63
CA ARG A 1 -38.54 -10.83 -14.46
C ARG A 1 -39.30 -9.51 -14.41
N ILE A 2 -39.75 -8.98 -15.55
CA ILE A 2 -40.65 -7.82 -15.64
C ILE A 2 -41.95 -8.34 -16.26
N THR A 3 -43.10 -7.99 -15.67
CA THR A 3 -44.42 -8.53 -16.06
C THR A 3 -45.49 -7.45 -16.02
N GLN A 4 -46.54 -7.62 -16.83
CA GLN A 4 -47.83 -6.94 -16.69
C GLN A 4 -48.95 -7.98 -16.58
N PRO A 5 -50.19 -7.63 -16.20
CA PRO A 5 -51.25 -8.62 -15.98
C PRO A 5 -51.46 -9.54 -17.20
N GLY A 6 -51.23 -10.84 -17.01
CA GLY A 6 -51.39 -11.86 -18.05
C GLY A 6 -50.22 -11.97 -19.04
N GLU A 7 -49.15 -11.19 -18.89
CA GLU A 7 -48.04 -11.15 -19.86
C GLU A 7 -46.67 -10.98 -19.20
N GLU A 8 -45.70 -11.72 -19.71
CA GLU A 8 -44.30 -11.61 -19.34
C GLU A 8 -43.57 -10.70 -20.34
N LEU A 9 -42.99 -9.59 -19.86
CA LEU A 9 -42.34 -8.59 -20.70
C LEU A 9 -40.83 -8.84 -20.85
N LEU A 10 -40.16 -9.33 -19.80
CA LEU A 10 -38.73 -9.66 -19.82
C LEU A 10 -38.39 -10.76 -18.81
N VAL A 11 -37.64 -11.75 -19.25
CA VAL A 11 -36.95 -12.74 -18.41
C VAL A 11 -35.47 -12.69 -18.73
N SER A 12 -34.67 -12.46 -17.70
CA SER A 12 -33.22 -12.56 -17.72
C SER A 12 -32.73 -12.67 -16.28
N THR A 13 -31.52 -13.17 -16.09
CA THR A 13 -30.83 -13.13 -14.79
C THR A 13 -30.18 -11.77 -14.59
N ARG A 14 -29.89 -11.40 -13.34
CA ARG A 14 -29.09 -10.19 -13.07
C ARG A 14 -27.69 -10.32 -13.71
N GLY A 15 -27.09 -11.51 -13.67
CA GLY A 15 -25.79 -11.80 -14.30
C GLY A 15 -25.72 -11.49 -15.78
N GLU A 16 -26.72 -11.95 -16.53
CA GLU A 16 -26.82 -11.68 -17.97
C GLU A 16 -26.92 -10.19 -18.27
N LEU A 17 -27.77 -9.47 -17.53
CA LEU A 17 -27.97 -8.03 -17.72
C LEU A 17 -26.71 -7.24 -17.37
N GLU A 18 -26.01 -7.62 -16.29
CA GLU A 18 -24.76 -6.98 -15.89
C GLU A 18 -23.63 -7.24 -16.88
N ARG A 19 -23.49 -8.47 -17.40
CA ARG A 19 -22.52 -8.77 -18.48
C ARG A 19 -22.80 -7.95 -19.74
N GLN A 20 -24.07 -7.77 -20.11
CA GLN A 20 -24.43 -6.90 -21.24
C GLN A 20 -24.05 -5.45 -20.97
N TRP A 21 -24.32 -4.95 -19.77
CA TRP A 21 -23.98 -3.59 -19.35
C TRP A 21 -22.47 -3.34 -19.35
N SER A 22 -21.69 -4.29 -18.80
CA SER A 22 -20.23 -4.20 -18.69
C SER A 22 -19.46 -4.45 -19.99
N LYS A 23 -20.14 -4.92 -21.05
CA LYS A 23 -19.51 -5.35 -22.31
C LYS A 23 -18.63 -4.26 -22.93
N THR A 24 -19.07 -3.00 -22.89
CA THR A 24 -18.28 -1.88 -23.44
C THR A 24 -16.96 -1.70 -22.69
N SER A 25 -17.00 -1.70 -21.36
CA SER A 25 -15.80 -1.58 -20.52
C SER A 25 -14.85 -2.75 -20.76
N TYR A 26 -15.38 -3.97 -20.80
CA TYR A 26 -14.60 -5.17 -21.11
C TYR A 26 -13.89 -5.07 -22.47
N GLN A 27 -14.59 -4.65 -23.53
CA GLN A 27 -13.98 -4.50 -24.86
C GLN A 27 -12.89 -3.42 -24.89
N ILE A 28 -13.08 -2.30 -24.17
CA ILE A 28 -12.05 -1.26 -24.04
C ILE A 28 -10.82 -1.80 -23.31
N GLN A 29 -11.01 -2.49 -22.19
CA GLN A 29 -9.91 -3.11 -21.44
C GLN A 29 -9.18 -4.14 -22.28
N GLN A 30 -9.89 -5.02 -23.01
CA GLN A 30 -9.27 -6.04 -23.85
C GLN A 30 -8.40 -5.45 -24.98
N LEU A 31 -8.73 -4.25 -25.46
CA LEU A 31 -7.95 -3.55 -26.49
C LEU A 31 -6.77 -2.73 -25.93
N ARG A 32 -6.85 -2.28 -24.67
CA ARG A 32 -5.91 -1.34 -24.05
C ARG A 32 -4.94 -2.01 -23.06
N ASP A 33 -5.41 -3.02 -22.35
CA ASP A 33 -4.79 -3.65 -21.18
C ASP A 33 -4.34 -5.07 -21.52
N ASN A 34 -3.85 -5.83 -20.55
CA ASN A 34 -3.66 -7.27 -20.73
C ASN A 34 -5.03 -7.95 -20.96
N PRO A 35 -5.26 -8.57 -22.14
CA PRO A 35 -6.54 -9.20 -22.46
C PRO A 35 -6.94 -10.32 -21.50
N GLU A 36 -5.97 -11.04 -20.92
CA GLU A 36 -6.25 -12.11 -19.95
C GLU A 36 -6.85 -11.56 -18.66
N CYS A 37 -6.33 -10.44 -18.16
CA CYS A 37 -6.89 -9.76 -16.99
C CYS A 37 -8.29 -9.21 -17.28
N ALA A 38 -8.52 -8.63 -18.46
CA ALA A 38 -9.83 -8.13 -18.87
C ALA A 38 -10.87 -9.26 -18.97
N VAL A 39 -10.48 -10.42 -19.50
CA VAL A 39 -11.32 -11.63 -19.53
C VAL A 39 -11.63 -12.10 -18.12
N GLN A 40 -10.63 -12.21 -17.24
CA GLN A 40 -10.84 -12.63 -15.85
C GLN A 40 -11.80 -11.70 -15.10
N GLU A 41 -11.64 -10.37 -15.24
CA GLU A 41 -12.55 -9.39 -14.61
C GLU A 41 -13.97 -9.50 -15.17
N PHE A 42 -14.13 -9.67 -16.49
CA PHE A 42 -15.44 -9.81 -17.10
C PHE A 42 -16.12 -11.16 -16.77
N ASP A 43 -15.34 -12.24 -16.66
CA ASP A 43 -15.86 -13.57 -16.38
C ASP A 43 -16.31 -13.74 -14.94
N ALA A 44 -15.77 -12.94 -14.00
CA ALA A 44 -16.30 -12.84 -12.64
C ALA A 44 -17.74 -12.29 -12.60
N ILE A 45 -18.16 -11.53 -13.62
CA ILE A 45 -19.55 -11.04 -13.70
C ILE A 45 -20.49 -12.20 -13.99
N GLY A 46 -21.45 -12.39 -13.09
CA GLY A 46 -22.48 -13.42 -13.24
C GLY A 46 -22.32 -14.59 -12.28
N ASP A 47 -21.25 -14.61 -11.47
CA ASP A 47 -21.16 -15.53 -10.34
C ASP A 47 -22.12 -15.06 -9.22
N ASP A 48 -23.30 -15.68 -9.16
CA ASP A 48 -24.32 -15.38 -8.13
C ASP A 48 -23.91 -15.93 -6.74
N ASP A 49 -22.86 -16.75 -6.66
CA ASP A 49 -22.31 -17.28 -5.41
C ASP A 49 -21.16 -16.42 -4.83
N ASP A 50 -20.70 -15.38 -5.56
CA ASP A 50 -19.71 -14.43 -5.05
C ASP A 50 -20.29 -13.63 -3.86
N PRO A 51 -19.77 -13.81 -2.63
CA PRO A 51 -20.26 -13.07 -1.46
C PRO A 51 -19.85 -11.59 -1.46
N GLY A 52 -19.06 -11.15 -2.45
CA GLY A 52 -18.47 -9.83 -2.52
C GLY A 52 -17.47 -9.57 -1.40
N LEU A 53 -17.19 -8.29 -1.16
CA LEU A 53 -16.31 -7.88 -0.07
C LEU A 53 -16.91 -8.25 1.29
N ASN A 54 -16.20 -9.07 2.04
CA ASN A 54 -16.55 -9.44 3.40
C ASN A 54 -15.36 -9.22 4.36
N VAL A 55 -15.69 -9.08 5.64
CA VAL A 55 -14.73 -8.79 6.71
C VAL A 55 -14.81 -9.88 7.77
N SER A 56 -13.65 -10.36 8.22
CA SER A 56 -13.51 -11.25 9.37
C SER A 56 -12.29 -10.83 10.15
N LEU A 57 -12.47 -10.33 11.37
CA LEU A 57 -11.38 -9.82 12.20
C LEU A 57 -11.01 -10.82 13.31
N ARG A 58 -9.72 -10.84 13.67
CA ARG A 58 -9.18 -11.64 14.79
C ARG A 58 -8.86 -10.80 16.02
N PHE A 59 -9.18 -9.51 15.97
CA PHE A 59 -9.03 -8.51 17.02
C PHE A 59 -10.29 -7.65 17.09
N ASP A 60 -10.46 -6.90 18.19
CA ASP A 60 -11.53 -5.92 18.33
C ASP A 60 -11.10 -4.58 17.71
N PRO A 61 -11.73 -4.12 16.61
CA PRO A 61 -11.36 -2.85 15.97
C PRO A 61 -11.71 -1.61 16.82
N ASP A 62 -12.57 -1.75 17.83
CA ASP A 62 -12.93 -0.65 18.73
C ASP A 62 -11.96 -0.57 19.93
N GLU A 63 -11.12 -1.58 20.15
CA GLU A 63 -10.10 -1.58 21.20
C GLU A 63 -8.91 -0.69 20.81
N ASN A 64 -8.72 0.41 21.55
CA ASN A 64 -7.54 1.27 21.39
C ASN A 64 -6.41 0.84 22.35
N ILE A 65 -5.59 -0.13 21.91
CA ILE A 65 -4.43 -0.62 22.66
C ILE A 65 -3.37 0.47 22.94
N ALA A 66 -3.35 1.56 22.17
CA ALA A 66 -2.44 2.68 22.38
C ALA A 66 -2.94 3.69 23.44
N ALA A 67 -4.22 3.61 23.87
CA ALA A 67 -4.82 4.57 24.79
C ALA A 67 -4.03 4.74 26.11
N PRO A 68 -3.55 3.67 26.78
CA PRO A 68 -2.73 3.82 27.99
C PRO A 68 -1.42 4.58 27.73
N MET A 69 -0.79 4.36 26.58
CA MET A 69 0.44 5.07 26.19
C MET A 69 0.15 6.53 25.88
N ILE A 70 -0.93 6.82 25.15
CA ILE A 70 -1.38 8.18 24.84
C ILE A 70 -1.68 8.96 26.13
N ALA A 71 -2.31 8.31 27.12
CA ALA A 71 -2.67 8.93 28.39
C ALA A 71 -1.46 9.40 29.23
N THR A 72 -0.25 8.87 28.97
CA THR A 72 0.98 9.36 29.61
C THR A 72 1.37 10.78 29.16
N GLY A 73 0.84 11.25 28.03
CA GLY A 73 1.21 12.52 27.40
C GLY A 73 2.54 12.49 26.64
N ILE A 74 3.30 11.38 26.70
CA ILE A 74 4.55 11.22 25.94
C ILE A 74 4.20 10.86 24.50
N ARG A 75 4.68 11.65 23.54
CA ARG A 75 4.43 11.47 22.10
C ARG A 75 5.74 11.24 21.33
N PRO A 76 6.16 9.99 21.10
CA PRO A 76 7.38 9.69 20.36
C PRO A 76 7.35 10.30 18.96
N GLU A 77 8.49 10.80 18.50
CA GLU A 77 8.61 11.33 17.14
C GLU A 77 8.71 10.19 16.12
N VAL A 78 8.02 10.36 14.99
CA VAL A 78 8.13 9.50 13.81
C VAL A 78 8.41 10.37 12.59
N ALA A 79 9.43 10.01 11.82
CA ALA A 79 9.75 10.67 10.57
C ALA A 79 8.77 10.20 9.49
N ILE A 80 7.90 11.10 9.04
CA ILE A 80 7.03 10.91 7.88
C ILE A 80 7.84 11.31 6.66
N LEU A 81 8.54 10.32 6.10
CA LEU A 81 9.56 10.52 5.09
C LEU A 81 8.91 10.71 3.70
N ARG A 82 9.33 11.77 3.01
CA ARG A 82 8.90 12.07 1.64
C ARG A 82 10.03 12.60 0.76
N GLU A 83 9.86 12.39 -0.53
CA GLU A 83 10.68 12.94 -1.61
C GLU A 83 9.78 13.73 -2.59
N GLN A 84 10.37 14.49 -3.51
CA GLN A 84 9.64 15.10 -4.61
C GLN A 84 8.74 14.09 -5.34
N GLY A 85 7.45 14.37 -5.41
CA GLY A 85 6.45 13.50 -6.04
C GLY A 85 5.74 12.53 -5.09
N VAL A 86 6.21 12.37 -3.86
CA VAL A 86 5.42 11.74 -2.79
C VAL A 86 4.18 12.59 -2.51
N ASN A 87 3.03 11.94 -2.36
CA ASN A 87 1.74 12.62 -2.25
C ASN A 87 0.80 12.06 -1.17
N SER A 88 1.21 11.00 -0.46
CA SER A 88 0.40 10.34 0.57
C SER A 88 0.91 10.54 2.01
N GLN A 89 1.71 11.59 2.24
CA GLN A 89 2.35 11.84 3.54
C GLN A 89 1.39 12.41 4.60
N VAL A 90 0.33 13.11 4.20
CA VAL A 90 -0.53 13.84 5.15
C VAL A 90 -1.43 12.88 5.91
N GLU A 91 -2.08 11.95 5.21
CA GLU A 91 -2.87 10.87 5.77
C GLU A 91 -2.01 9.89 6.55
N MET A 92 -0.76 9.65 6.12
CA MET A 92 0.20 8.86 6.88
C MET A 92 0.51 9.53 8.23
N ALA A 93 0.81 10.83 8.21
CA ALA A 93 1.02 11.62 9.41
C ALA A 93 -0.21 11.59 10.34
N ALA A 94 -1.42 11.68 9.77
CA ALA A 94 -2.66 11.61 10.54
C ALA A 94 -2.86 10.26 11.22
N ALA A 95 -2.56 9.15 10.54
CA ALA A 95 -2.66 7.79 11.11
C ALA A 95 -1.72 7.62 12.31
N PHE A 96 -0.45 8.02 12.19
CA PHE A 96 0.50 7.96 13.30
C PHE A 96 0.15 8.95 14.41
N THR A 97 -0.35 10.13 14.08
CA THR A 97 -0.81 11.12 15.07
C THR A 97 -1.97 10.57 15.91
N ARG A 98 -2.91 9.85 15.28
CA ARG A 98 -4.02 9.16 15.96
C ARG A 98 -3.51 8.06 16.90
N ALA A 99 -2.45 7.35 16.51
CA ALA A 99 -1.80 6.33 17.35
C ALA A 99 -0.92 6.92 18.48
N GLY A 100 -0.84 8.25 18.63
CA GLY A 100 -0.15 8.91 19.74
C GLY A 100 1.24 9.47 19.42
N PHE A 101 1.70 9.37 18.17
CA PHE A 101 3.01 9.89 17.78
C PHE A 101 2.99 11.40 17.54
N THR A 102 4.17 12.01 17.59
CA THR A 102 4.46 13.31 16.99
C THR A 102 4.96 13.06 15.57
N ALA A 103 4.08 13.22 14.57
CA ALA A 103 4.43 13.05 13.18
C ALA A 103 5.25 14.25 12.68
N VAL A 104 6.48 14.00 12.24
CA VAL A 104 7.40 15.03 11.73
C VAL A 104 7.49 14.89 10.21
N ASP A 105 7.03 15.90 9.47
CA ASP A 105 7.26 15.97 8.02
C ASP A 105 8.77 15.99 7.77
N MET A 106 9.27 15.03 7.00
CA MET A 106 10.69 14.86 6.77
C MET A 106 10.95 14.75 5.27
N HIS A 107 11.37 15.85 4.65
CA HIS A 107 11.78 15.82 3.26
C HIS A 107 13.21 15.31 3.13
N MET A 108 13.50 14.54 2.06
CA MET A 108 14.87 14.08 1.78
C MET A 108 15.88 15.24 1.77
N THR A 109 15.51 16.42 1.26
CA THR A 109 16.39 17.61 1.28
C THR A 109 16.91 17.97 2.67
N GLU A 110 16.12 17.80 3.73
CA GLU A 110 16.54 18.13 5.11
C GLU A 110 17.60 17.16 5.63
N ILE A 111 17.55 15.90 5.17
CA ILE A 111 18.54 14.88 5.51
C ILE A 111 19.81 15.10 4.68
N PHE A 112 19.66 15.38 3.38
CA PHE A 112 20.78 15.67 2.47
C PHE A 112 21.54 16.95 2.85
N SER A 113 20.85 18.01 3.26
CA SER A 113 21.48 19.25 3.76
C SER A 113 22.19 19.05 5.11
N GLY A 114 21.88 17.96 5.82
CA GLY A 114 22.32 17.74 7.19
C GLY A 114 21.61 18.61 8.21
N THR A 115 20.48 19.24 7.84
CA THR A 115 19.61 19.96 8.78
C THR A 115 19.03 19.01 9.82
N VAL A 116 18.74 17.77 9.43
CA VAL A 116 18.24 16.72 10.31
C VAL A 116 19.07 15.45 10.16
N ASP A 117 19.23 14.73 11.27
CA ASP A 117 19.92 13.45 11.34
C ASP A 117 18.94 12.34 11.77
N LEU A 118 18.93 11.21 11.07
CA LEU A 118 18.04 10.08 11.34
C LEU A 118 18.21 9.48 12.75
N ARG A 119 19.36 9.69 13.41
CA ARG A 119 19.56 9.28 14.83
C ARG A 119 18.57 9.93 15.79
N ARG A 120 17.94 11.04 15.40
CA ARG A 120 16.85 11.69 16.14
C ARG A 120 15.64 10.77 16.32
N PHE A 121 15.37 9.92 15.34
CA PHE A 121 14.11 9.16 15.27
C PHE A 121 14.30 7.72 15.74
N ARG A 122 13.21 7.15 16.25
CA ARG A 122 13.04 5.69 16.42
C ARG A 122 12.09 5.10 15.38
N GLY A 123 11.17 5.90 14.85
CA GLY A 123 10.27 5.49 13.78
C GLY A 123 10.53 6.25 12.50
N MET A 124 10.54 5.55 11.37
CA MET A 124 10.56 6.14 10.03
C MET A 124 9.51 5.49 9.14
N VAL A 125 8.79 6.30 8.37
CA VAL A 125 7.72 5.83 7.48
C VAL A 125 7.93 6.42 6.10
N ALA A 126 8.29 5.57 5.13
CA ALA A 126 8.39 5.95 3.73
C ALA A 126 6.98 5.97 3.10
N CYS A 127 6.54 7.15 2.67
CA CYS A 127 5.16 7.38 2.24
C CYS A 127 4.92 7.00 0.77
N GLY A 128 3.64 6.88 0.40
CA GLY A 128 3.20 6.61 -0.97
C GLY A 128 3.22 7.84 -1.89
N GLY A 129 3.18 7.59 -3.20
CA GLY A 129 3.10 8.60 -4.23
C GLY A 129 3.81 8.18 -5.51
N PHE A 130 4.36 9.14 -6.24
CA PHE A 130 5.08 8.92 -7.49
C PHE A 130 6.41 9.68 -7.42
N SER A 131 7.32 9.25 -6.54
CA SER A 131 8.62 9.92 -6.40
C SER A 131 9.34 9.94 -7.74
N TYR A 132 9.80 11.12 -8.16
CA TYR A 132 10.34 11.37 -9.51
C TYR A 132 9.41 10.95 -10.68
N GLY A 133 8.11 10.86 -10.46
CA GLY A 133 7.14 10.39 -11.46
C GLY A 133 7.29 8.91 -11.82
N ASP A 134 7.90 8.11 -10.95
CA ASP A 134 8.27 6.70 -11.19
C ASP A 134 9.16 6.47 -12.42
N VAL A 135 9.81 7.53 -12.90
CA VAL A 135 10.78 7.43 -14.01
C VAL A 135 12.00 6.63 -13.53
N LEU A 136 12.48 5.73 -14.38
CA LEU A 136 13.52 4.73 -14.10
C LEU A 136 13.07 3.57 -13.17
N GLY A 137 11.76 3.45 -12.92
CA GLY A 137 11.13 2.45 -12.04
C GLY A 137 10.62 3.09 -10.76
N ALA A 138 9.46 2.64 -10.29
CA ALA A 138 8.82 3.21 -9.11
C ALA A 138 9.68 3.00 -7.86
N GLY A 139 9.91 4.06 -7.09
CA GLY A 139 10.78 4.08 -5.90
C GLY A 139 12.29 4.01 -6.18
N GLU A 140 12.72 3.70 -7.41
CA GLU A 140 14.13 3.52 -7.77
C GLU A 140 14.93 4.81 -7.68
N GLY A 141 14.40 5.93 -8.19
CA GLY A 141 15.07 7.23 -8.12
C GLY A 141 15.30 7.69 -6.68
N TRP A 142 14.31 7.48 -5.81
CA TRP A 142 14.39 7.80 -4.38
C TRP A 142 15.40 6.89 -3.66
N ALA A 143 15.35 5.58 -3.89
CA ALA A 143 16.32 4.65 -3.33
C ALA A 143 17.75 4.97 -3.78
N LYS A 144 17.97 5.13 -5.09
CA LYS A 144 19.29 5.36 -5.67
C LYS A 144 19.90 6.70 -5.29
N SER A 145 19.09 7.74 -5.04
CA SER A 145 19.60 9.01 -4.51
C SER A 145 20.29 8.79 -3.15
N ILE A 146 19.75 7.92 -2.31
CA ILE A 146 20.34 7.51 -1.03
C ILE A 146 21.57 6.61 -1.27
N LEU A 147 21.43 5.55 -2.06
CA LEU A 147 22.47 4.53 -2.26
C LEU A 147 23.74 5.10 -2.90
N TYR A 148 23.61 6.07 -3.81
CA TYR A 148 24.75 6.67 -4.51
C TYR A 148 25.37 7.87 -3.78
N HIS A 149 24.83 8.24 -2.62
CA HIS A 149 25.41 9.28 -1.77
C HIS A 149 25.94 8.65 -0.47
N ASN A 150 27.25 8.37 -0.39
CA ASN A 150 27.89 7.63 0.71
C ASN A 150 27.39 8.04 2.11
N LYS A 151 27.38 9.34 2.43
CA LYS A 151 26.89 9.83 3.74
C LYS A 151 25.42 9.46 4.02
N MET A 152 24.57 9.43 3.00
CA MET A 152 23.16 9.06 3.15
C MET A 152 23.02 7.55 3.27
N ARG A 153 23.71 6.79 2.42
CA ARG A 153 23.81 5.34 2.52
C ARG A 153 24.18 4.91 3.94
N ASP A 154 25.25 5.46 4.49
CA ASP A 154 25.74 5.16 5.84
C ASP A 154 24.71 5.53 6.92
N GLN A 155 24.02 6.67 6.77
CA GLN A 155 23.04 7.14 7.76
C GLN A 155 21.77 6.28 7.77
N PHE A 156 21.26 5.87 6.61
CA PHE A 156 20.12 4.97 6.50
C PHE A 156 20.47 3.57 6.97
N GLN A 157 21.63 3.03 6.58
CA GLN A 157 22.12 1.74 7.08
C GLN A 157 22.23 1.74 8.60
N ALA A 158 22.85 2.78 9.19
CA ALA A 158 22.94 2.91 10.64
C ALA A 158 21.57 3.02 11.32
N PHE A 159 20.55 3.59 10.66
CA PHE A 159 19.18 3.60 11.18
C PHE A 159 18.55 2.20 11.19
N PHE A 160 18.73 1.43 10.11
CA PHE A 160 18.19 0.07 9.97
C PHE A 160 18.88 -0.96 10.88
N GLU A 161 20.15 -0.76 11.20
CA GLU A 161 20.92 -1.66 12.07
C GLU A 161 20.64 -1.47 13.57
N ARG A 162 19.97 -0.38 13.95
CA ARG A 162 19.59 -0.12 15.35
C ARG A 162 18.50 -1.09 15.81
N THR A 163 18.65 -1.62 17.02
CA THR A 163 17.69 -2.53 17.64
C THR A 163 16.50 -1.81 18.29
N ASP A 164 16.51 -0.48 18.32
CA ASP A 164 15.48 0.37 18.92
C ASP A 164 14.65 1.14 17.88
N THR A 165 14.76 0.78 16.59
CA THR A 165 14.08 1.45 15.49
C THR A 165 13.00 0.57 14.83
N PHE A 166 12.04 1.23 14.18
CA PHE A 166 11.10 0.60 13.27
C PHE A 166 11.02 1.39 11.96
N THR A 167 10.75 0.67 10.86
CA THR A 167 10.50 1.25 9.54
C THR A 167 9.22 0.67 8.95
N LEU A 168 8.41 1.53 8.31
CA LEU A 168 7.27 1.13 7.47
C LEU A 168 7.42 1.76 6.09
N GLY A 169 7.18 0.99 5.02
CA GLY A 169 7.08 1.51 3.66
C GLY A 169 5.72 1.17 3.08
N VAL A 170 5.04 2.16 2.49
CA VAL A 170 3.72 1.98 1.87
C VAL A 170 3.75 2.45 0.43
N CYS A 171 3.27 1.60 -0.49
CA CYS A 171 3.24 1.87 -1.94
C CYS A 171 4.63 2.29 -2.46
N ASN A 172 4.84 3.56 -2.82
CA ASN A 172 6.13 4.07 -3.28
C ASN A 172 7.26 3.96 -2.25
N GLY A 173 6.93 4.09 -0.96
CA GLY A 173 7.88 3.80 0.11
C GLY A 173 8.21 2.31 0.24
N CYS A 174 7.28 1.41 -0.07
CA CYS A 174 7.56 -0.03 -0.10
C CYS A 174 8.54 -0.36 -1.24
N GLN A 175 8.31 0.20 -2.42
CA GLN A 175 9.18 0.07 -3.59
C GLN A 175 10.59 0.60 -3.29
N MET A 176 10.69 1.81 -2.72
CA MET A 176 11.96 2.41 -2.33
C MET A 176 12.74 1.52 -1.34
N LEU A 177 12.08 1.00 -0.30
CA LEU A 177 12.73 0.12 0.68
C LEU A 177 13.15 -1.22 0.06
N ALA A 178 12.36 -1.79 -0.85
CA ALA A 178 12.70 -3.01 -1.57
C ALA A 178 13.96 -2.83 -2.43
N THR A 179 14.12 -1.68 -3.09
CA THR A 179 15.35 -1.34 -3.82
C THR A 179 16.55 -1.15 -2.89
N MET A 180 16.33 -0.70 -1.64
CA MET A 180 17.37 -0.52 -0.62
C MET A 180 17.65 -1.76 0.23
N LYS A 181 17.16 -2.94 -0.14
CA LYS A 181 17.28 -4.16 0.69
C LYS A 181 18.71 -4.51 1.11
N GLU A 182 19.73 -4.09 0.35
CA GLU A 182 21.15 -4.28 0.72
C GLU A 182 21.57 -3.54 2.00
N LEU A 183 20.80 -2.55 2.46
CA LEU A 183 21.04 -1.82 3.71
C LEU A 183 20.17 -2.32 4.88
N ILE A 184 19.21 -3.22 4.64
CA ILE A 184 18.18 -3.59 5.61
C ILE A 184 18.45 -5.02 6.11
N PRO A 185 18.80 -5.21 7.39
CA PRO A 185 19.02 -6.54 7.95
C PRO A 185 17.79 -7.46 7.79
N GLY A 186 18.00 -8.66 7.23
CA GLY A 186 16.95 -9.66 7.04
C GLY A 186 16.07 -9.46 5.81
N ALA A 187 16.39 -8.50 4.94
CA ALA A 187 15.63 -8.20 3.72
C ALA A 187 16.12 -8.96 2.46
N ASP A 188 17.05 -9.92 2.59
CA ASP A 188 17.68 -10.59 1.45
C ASP A 188 16.68 -11.19 0.45
N GLN A 189 15.60 -11.77 1.00
CA GLN A 189 14.53 -12.44 0.26
C GLN A 189 13.41 -11.50 -0.20
N TRP A 190 13.51 -10.19 0.04
CA TRP A 190 12.48 -9.27 -0.43
C TRP A 190 12.45 -9.24 -1.97
N PRO A 191 11.25 -9.32 -2.57
CA PRO A 191 11.08 -9.17 -4.01
C PRO A 191 11.29 -7.70 -4.38
N LYS A 192 11.45 -7.47 -5.67
CA LYS A 192 11.19 -6.17 -6.28
C LYS A 192 9.72 -6.04 -6.60
N PHE A 193 9.28 -4.80 -6.71
CA PHE A 193 7.94 -4.49 -7.18
C PHE A 193 8.04 -3.91 -8.59
N VAL A 194 7.32 -4.52 -9.52
CA VAL A 194 7.36 -4.22 -10.95
C VAL A 194 5.96 -4.01 -11.50
N ARG A 195 5.90 -3.63 -12.78
CA ARG A 195 4.65 -3.42 -13.53
C ARG A 195 3.63 -4.51 -13.28
N ASN A 196 2.39 -4.09 -13.01
CA ASN A 196 1.25 -5.00 -12.81
C ASN A 196 1.05 -5.87 -14.07
N VAL A 197 0.56 -7.10 -13.87
CA VAL A 197 0.23 -8.02 -15.00
C VAL A 197 -0.82 -7.42 -15.94
N SER A 198 -1.73 -6.59 -15.42
CA SER A 198 -2.75 -5.90 -16.22
C SER A 198 -2.18 -4.84 -17.17
N GLU A 199 -0.90 -4.48 -17.01
CA GLU A 199 -0.24 -3.37 -17.70
C GLU A 199 -0.89 -2.00 -17.42
N GLN A 200 -1.76 -1.91 -16.40
CA GLN A 200 -2.45 -0.69 -15.98
C GLN A 200 -2.19 -0.32 -14.52
N PHE A 201 -2.46 0.94 -14.23
CA PHE A 201 -2.63 1.41 -12.87
C PHE A 201 -3.94 0.87 -12.30
N GLU A 202 -3.87 0.21 -11.14
CA GLU A 202 -5.03 -0.37 -10.47
C GLU A 202 -5.39 0.47 -9.24
N ALA A 203 -6.56 1.12 -9.29
CA ALA A 203 -7.19 1.80 -8.17
C ALA A 203 -8.38 0.94 -7.70
N ARG A 204 -8.18 0.11 -6.67
CA ARG A 204 -9.12 -0.93 -6.24
C ARG A 204 -9.31 -0.92 -4.73
N LEU A 205 -10.46 -1.44 -4.30
CA LEU A 205 -10.67 -1.85 -2.91
C LEU A 205 -10.57 -3.38 -2.88
N SER A 206 -9.42 -3.89 -2.44
CA SER A 206 -9.08 -5.31 -2.64
C SER A 206 -9.13 -6.07 -1.32
N PRO A 207 -9.77 -7.27 -1.27
CA PRO A 207 -9.75 -8.10 -0.08
C PRO A 207 -8.35 -8.68 0.12
N VAL A 208 -7.83 -8.56 1.35
CA VAL A 208 -6.55 -9.15 1.76
C VAL A 208 -6.75 -10.02 3.00
N LYS A 209 -5.86 -11.01 3.15
CA LYS A 209 -5.73 -11.80 4.38
C LYS A 209 -4.39 -11.47 5.01
N VAL A 210 -4.39 -11.17 6.30
CA VAL A 210 -3.15 -11.00 7.07
C VAL A 210 -2.59 -12.37 7.39
N GLU A 211 -1.39 -12.69 6.90
CA GLU A 211 -0.69 -13.93 7.21
C GLU A 211 0.17 -13.78 8.49
N SER A 212 0.46 -14.90 9.14
CA SER A 212 1.37 -14.92 10.29
C SER A 212 2.79 -14.53 9.85
N SER A 213 3.40 -13.56 10.53
CA SER A 213 4.73 -13.05 10.21
C SER A 213 5.38 -12.40 11.45
N PRO A 214 6.69 -12.11 11.44
CA PRO A 214 7.34 -11.35 12.52
C PRO A 214 7.05 -9.83 12.48
N ALA A 215 6.19 -9.35 11.57
CA ALA A 215 5.93 -7.92 11.40
C ALA A 215 5.19 -7.33 12.60
N MET A 216 5.85 -6.45 13.36
CA MET A 216 5.28 -5.84 14.57
C MET A 216 4.00 -5.02 14.32
N PHE A 217 3.85 -4.42 13.13
CA PHE A 217 2.68 -3.64 12.75
C PHE A 217 1.40 -4.48 12.56
N LEU A 218 1.56 -5.80 12.42
CA LEU A 218 0.49 -6.75 12.13
C LEU A 218 0.28 -7.74 13.29
N ALA A 219 0.86 -7.46 14.46
CA ALA A 219 0.66 -8.25 15.67
C ALA A 219 -0.83 -8.41 15.96
N ASP A 220 -1.24 -9.62 16.33
CA ASP A 220 -2.62 -10.01 16.66
C ASP A 220 -3.64 -9.86 15.52
N MET A 221 -3.22 -9.45 14.31
CA MET A 221 -4.10 -9.35 13.15
C MET A 221 -4.12 -10.61 12.28
N ALA A 222 -3.19 -11.55 12.50
CA ALA A 222 -3.03 -12.75 11.69
C ALA A 222 -4.34 -13.57 11.58
N GLY A 223 -4.69 -13.93 10.34
CA GLY A 223 -5.94 -14.62 10.02
C GLY A 223 -7.15 -13.70 9.82
N SER A 224 -7.00 -12.38 9.97
CA SER A 224 -8.03 -11.41 9.60
C SER A 224 -8.14 -11.28 8.08
N LYS A 225 -9.36 -11.11 7.59
CA LYS A 225 -9.71 -10.78 6.20
C LYS A 225 -10.41 -9.44 6.18
N LEU A 226 -9.92 -8.52 5.38
CA LEU A 226 -10.45 -7.16 5.27
C LEU A 226 -10.07 -6.54 3.93
N PRO A 227 -10.88 -5.62 3.39
CA PRO A 227 -10.47 -4.85 2.23
C PRO A 227 -9.42 -3.79 2.60
N ILE A 228 -8.49 -3.52 1.68
CA ILE A 228 -7.55 -2.41 1.77
C ILE A 228 -7.54 -1.62 0.46
N VAL A 229 -7.25 -0.32 0.55
CA VAL A 229 -7.09 0.53 -0.63
C VAL A 229 -5.82 0.14 -1.38
N VAL A 230 -5.98 -0.15 -2.67
CA VAL A 230 -4.91 -0.45 -3.62
C VAL A 230 -4.88 0.66 -4.66
N SER A 231 -3.71 1.23 -4.92
CA SER A 231 -3.54 2.35 -5.85
C SER A 231 -2.10 2.35 -6.39
N HIS A 232 -1.80 1.47 -7.34
CA HIS A 232 -0.45 1.34 -7.91
C HIS A 232 -0.43 0.79 -9.35
N GLY A 233 0.59 1.17 -10.12
CA GLY A 233 0.90 0.58 -11.44
C GLY A 233 2.07 -0.41 -11.42
N GLU A 234 2.89 -0.39 -10.37
CA GLU A 234 4.09 -1.23 -10.22
C GLU A 234 4.11 -1.93 -8.86
N GLY A 235 3.10 -2.76 -8.57
CA GLY A 235 2.98 -3.45 -7.28
C GLY A 235 3.07 -4.97 -7.35
N ARG A 236 3.42 -5.53 -8.51
CA ARG A 236 3.62 -6.98 -8.66
C ARG A 236 4.97 -7.37 -8.08
N ALA A 237 5.01 -8.32 -7.15
CA ALA A 237 6.25 -8.93 -6.69
C ALA A 237 6.88 -9.79 -7.81
N ASP A 238 8.20 -9.67 -8.02
CA ASP A 238 8.97 -10.44 -9.01
C ASP A 238 9.41 -11.85 -8.54
#